data_AF-A0A1A5ZTL5-F1
#
_entry.id   AF-A0A1A5ZTL5-F1
#
_cell.length_a   1.000
_cell.length_b   1.000
_cell.length_c   1.000
_cell.angle_alpha   90.00
_cell.angle_beta   90.00
_cell.angle_gamma   90.00
#
_symmetry.space_group_name_H-M   'P 1'
#
loop_
_entity.id
_entity.type
_entity.pdbx_description
1 polymer ?
#
loop_
_entity_poly.entity_id
_entity_poly.type
_entity_poly.pdbx_seq_one_letter_code
_entity_poly.pdbx_strand_id
1 'polypeptide(L)'
;MRLATLALLASPALAAPSLLNFQSPSELASQAIDTAQAWLTEGLSAAKDQWEAAESAIDQALNVESVNMHGIDYMSLTHPAFPLHRLRVVQPELCDPTVNQLSGYLDISETKHLFFWFQESRSNPAKDPLVTWLNGGPGCSSTTGLLFELGGCNIAEKGENVTFNKFAWNDAANVIYLDQPVGVGFSYSDEGEVNNSPAAAEDVYAFLILFISKFKQYSKQEFHIAGESYAGTYIPNIASVIYKNNLALDLAPTPSVPKLNFASVMIGNGLTDPHAQFGSVPDWACDHSLSPYAPYKDPEGPECVSLKAKAPRCQNLVSGCYRTNSKFACVPAALYCWSLFNEMQQLGLNMYDVRKTCDKSPDKDGQLCYKEMGWMETYLNKPEIKAQLGAPESITFQSCNMQINQNFLLQGDAMHNAGALLNELIDSGIRVLIYSGQADMLVNAIGCSRVVDNLETKYSATYAKASKKKFVNSDDKVSGWTKAAGKGAGNLAFVAFANAGHMVPHDDPVGALTMITKWLKNEPLA
;
A
#
# COMPACT_ATOMS: atom_id res chain seq x y z
N MET A 1 -7.88 88.47 -5.94
CA MET A 1 -6.59 88.05 -6.52
C MET A 1 -5.60 87.87 -5.37
N ARG A 2 -5.15 86.65 -5.09
CA ARG A 2 -5.86 85.67 -4.25
C ARG A 2 -5.20 85.79 -2.85
N LEU A 3 -5.80 86.41 -1.82
CA LEU A 3 -6.92 85.94 -0.96
C LEU A 3 -6.86 84.42 -0.72
N ALA A 4 -6.94 83.86 0.48
CA ALA A 4 -7.20 84.32 1.84
C ALA A 4 -6.94 83.05 2.70
N THR A 5 -6.20 83.10 3.81
CA THR A 5 -6.72 83.27 5.20
C THR A 5 -7.88 82.32 5.54
N LEU A 6 -7.98 81.66 6.69
CA LEU A 6 -7.65 81.97 8.10
C LEU A 6 -7.94 80.62 8.83
N ALA A 7 -7.37 80.16 9.95
CA ALA A 7 -7.33 80.70 11.33
C ALA A 7 -7.36 79.46 12.25
N LEU A 8 -6.37 79.24 13.13
CA LEU A 8 -6.33 79.64 14.56
C LEU A 8 -7.03 78.60 15.47
N LEU A 9 -6.46 78.10 16.57
CA LEU A 9 -5.65 78.71 17.66
C LEU A 9 -4.64 77.65 18.19
N ALA A 10 -3.36 77.92 18.54
CA ALA A 10 -2.81 78.63 19.71
C ALA A 10 -3.41 78.13 21.06
N SER A 11 -2.68 77.59 22.04
CA SER A 11 -1.49 78.14 22.73
C SER A 11 -0.82 77.09 23.66
N PRO A 12 0.40 77.37 24.17
CA PRO A 12 1.23 76.45 24.94
C PRO A 12 1.07 76.60 26.46
N ALA A 13 1.28 75.53 27.23
CA ALA A 13 1.63 75.63 28.65
C ALA A 13 2.40 74.40 29.13
N LEU A 14 3.50 74.67 29.82
CA LEU A 14 4.52 73.77 30.34
C LEU A 14 4.00 72.86 31.48
N ALA A 15 4.42 71.59 31.45
CA ALA A 15 5.10 70.92 32.58
C ALA A 15 5.55 69.51 32.16
N ALA A 16 6.86 69.28 32.06
CA ALA A 16 7.44 67.95 32.24
C ALA A 16 7.51 67.67 33.76
N PRO A 17 7.40 66.43 34.28
CA PRO A 17 8.21 65.31 33.83
C PRO A 17 7.53 63.92 33.81
N SER A 18 8.23 62.98 33.18
CA SER A 18 8.18 61.52 33.38
C SER A 18 6.83 60.81 33.18
N LEU A 19 6.78 59.93 32.17
CA LEU A 19 6.62 58.50 32.37
C LEU A 19 6.82 57.79 31.03
N LEU A 20 7.90 57.02 30.95
CA LEU A 20 8.14 56.02 29.93
C LEU A 20 7.00 54.99 30.02
N ASN A 21 6.01 55.06 29.13
CA ASN A 21 5.09 53.95 28.92
C ASN A 21 5.77 52.98 27.95
N PHE A 22 6.69 52.17 28.48
CA PHE A 22 7.06 50.94 27.81
C PHE A 22 5.83 50.04 27.82
N GLN A 23 5.22 49.81 26.65
CA GLN A 23 4.32 48.67 26.50
C GLN A 23 5.09 47.43 26.98
N SER A 24 4.50 46.67 27.87
CA SER A 24 5.16 45.48 28.40
C SER A 24 5.46 44.51 27.24
N PRO A 25 6.57 43.76 27.26
CA PRO A 25 6.86 42.74 26.25
C PRO A 25 5.71 41.75 26.05
N SER A 26 4.88 41.54 27.07
CA SER A 26 3.66 40.73 27.04
C SER A 26 2.52 41.34 26.22
N GLU A 27 2.35 42.67 26.18
CA GLU A 27 1.30 43.33 25.38
C GLU A 27 1.66 43.39 23.90
N LEU A 28 2.93 43.65 23.58
CA LEU A 28 3.45 43.56 22.21
C LEU A 28 3.40 42.11 21.68
N ALA A 29 3.69 41.12 22.54
CA ALA A 29 3.54 39.71 22.19
C ALA A 29 2.08 39.31 22.00
N SER A 30 1.15 39.79 22.85
CA SER A 30 -0.29 39.54 22.68
C SER A 30 -0.79 40.12 21.37
N GLN A 31 -0.50 41.39 21.06
CA GLN A 31 -0.93 42.01 19.80
C GLN A 31 -0.30 41.33 18.56
N ALA A 32 0.94 40.87 18.65
CA ALA A 32 1.57 40.11 17.57
C ALA A 32 0.94 38.72 17.39
N ILE A 33 0.55 38.04 18.48
CA ILE A 33 -0.16 36.76 18.46
C ILE A 33 -1.58 36.93 17.93
N ASP A 34 -2.31 37.96 18.36
CA ASP A 34 -3.68 38.26 17.91
C ASP A 34 -3.69 38.65 16.43
N THR A 35 -2.71 39.43 15.97
CA THR A 35 -2.55 39.78 14.55
C THR A 35 -2.13 38.58 13.71
N ALA A 36 -1.25 37.72 14.23
CA ALA A 36 -0.85 36.49 13.56
C ALA A 36 -2.00 35.47 13.50
N GLN A 37 -2.82 35.36 14.55
CA GLN A 37 -4.04 34.55 14.57
C GLN A 37 -5.08 35.12 13.61
N ALA A 38 -5.30 36.44 13.55
CA ALA A 38 -6.19 37.06 12.58
C ALA A 38 -5.72 36.82 11.13
N TRP A 39 -4.43 36.96 10.84
CA TRP A 39 -3.86 36.66 9.53
C TRP A 39 -3.90 35.17 9.17
N LEU A 40 -3.70 34.28 10.15
CA LEU A 40 -3.89 32.84 9.98
C LEU A 40 -5.35 32.50 9.72
N THR A 41 -6.29 33.13 10.41
CA THR A 41 -7.73 32.83 10.30
C THR A 41 -8.33 33.41 9.02
N GLU A 42 -7.94 34.62 8.61
CA GLU A 42 -8.30 35.21 7.32
C GLU A 42 -7.60 34.50 6.16
N GLY A 43 -6.34 34.08 6.33
CA GLY A 43 -5.62 33.27 5.34
C GLY A 43 -6.19 31.87 5.18
N LEU A 44 -6.61 31.22 6.28
CA LEU A 44 -7.30 29.93 6.30
C LEU A 44 -8.73 30.06 5.77
N SER A 45 -9.45 31.14 6.08
CA SER A 45 -10.78 31.43 5.54
C SER A 45 -10.72 31.68 4.04
N ALA A 46 -9.82 32.53 3.56
CA ALA A 46 -9.68 32.78 2.13
C ALA A 46 -9.19 31.54 1.36
N ALA A 47 -8.29 30.75 1.96
CA ALA A 47 -7.87 29.47 1.40
C ALA A 47 -9.00 28.42 1.43
N LYS A 48 -9.82 28.40 2.49
CA LYS A 48 -11.00 27.55 2.62
C LYS A 48 -12.09 27.97 1.62
N ASP A 49 -12.35 29.25 1.43
CA ASP A 49 -13.34 29.76 0.48
C ASP A 49 -12.88 29.49 -0.97
N GLN A 50 -11.57 29.65 -1.26
CA GLN A 50 -10.99 29.26 -2.55
C GLN A 50 -11.00 27.75 -2.77
N TRP A 51 -10.79 26.98 -1.71
CA TRP A 51 -10.87 25.52 -1.71
C TRP A 51 -12.31 25.04 -1.95
N GLU A 52 -13.28 25.58 -1.21
CA GLU A 52 -14.71 25.29 -1.35
C GLU A 52 -15.23 25.71 -2.74
N ALA A 53 -14.76 26.84 -3.28
CA ALA A 53 -15.11 27.26 -4.64
C ALA A 53 -14.49 26.35 -5.73
N ALA A 54 -13.25 25.90 -5.54
CA ALA A 54 -12.60 24.95 -6.45
C ALA A 54 -13.24 23.56 -6.35
N GLU A 55 -13.61 23.13 -5.15
CA GLU A 55 -14.33 21.89 -4.88
C GLU A 55 -15.73 21.94 -5.51
N SER A 56 -16.46 23.05 -5.37
CA SER A 56 -17.76 23.26 -6.02
C SER A 56 -17.68 23.22 -7.55
N ALA A 57 -16.62 23.77 -8.16
CA ALA A 57 -16.41 23.71 -9.61
C ALA A 57 -16.04 22.29 -10.10
N ILE A 58 -15.30 21.52 -9.29
CA ILE A 58 -15.01 20.10 -9.55
C ILE A 58 -16.30 19.28 -9.44
N ASP A 59 -17.11 19.55 -8.43
CA ASP A 59 -18.38 18.88 -8.14
C ASP A 59 -19.49 19.22 -9.13
N GLN A 60 -19.32 20.27 -9.94
CA GLN A 60 -20.18 20.56 -11.09
C GLN A 60 -19.72 19.87 -12.38
N ALA A 61 -18.41 19.64 -12.54
CA ALA A 61 -17.85 18.91 -13.68
C ALA A 61 -17.98 17.38 -13.52
N LEU A 62 -17.98 16.94 -12.27
CA LEU A 62 -18.34 15.61 -11.84
C LEU A 62 -19.80 15.62 -11.38
N ASN A 63 -20.48 14.48 -11.31
CA ASN A 63 -21.84 14.46 -10.75
C ASN A 63 -21.74 13.96 -9.31
N VAL A 64 -21.55 14.91 -8.38
CA VAL A 64 -21.40 14.67 -6.93
C VAL A 64 -22.72 14.94 -6.22
N GLU A 65 -23.16 13.98 -5.40
CA GLU A 65 -24.41 14.04 -4.66
C GLU A 65 -24.32 13.31 -3.31
N SER A 66 -25.26 13.59 -2.41
CA SER A 66 -25.41 12.80 -1.18
C SER A 66 -26.43 11.70 -1.43
N VAL A 67 -26.06 10.45 -1.17
CA VAL A 67 -26.97 9.30 -1.32
C VAL A 67 -27.08 8.55 0.00
N ASN A 68 -28.31 8.24 0.41
CA ASN A 68 -28.53 7.32 1.52
C ASN A 68 -28.68 5.90 0.97
N MET A 69 -27.81 4.99 1.38
CA MET A 69 -27.89 3.57 1.02
C MET A 69 -27.82 2.73 2.29
N HIS A 70 -28.88 1.95 2.53
CA HIS A 70 -29.01 1.09 3.70
C HIS A 70 -28.85 1.86 5.03
N GLY A 71 -29.33 3.11 5.10
CA GLY A 71 -29.25 3.93 6.31
C GLY A 71 -27.92 4.64 6.51
N ILE A 72 -27.00 4.56 5.55
CA ILE A 72 -25.69 5.24 5.58
C ILE A 72 -25.70 6.34 4.52
N ASP A 73 -25.34 7.56 4.94
CA ASP A 73 -25.18 8.71 4.04
C ASP A 73 -23.77 8.72 3.45
N TYR A 74 -23.68 8.60 2.12
CA TYR A 74 -22.42 8.69 1.38
C TYR A 74 -22.37 9.98 0.57
N MET A 75 -21.17 10.54 0.48
CA MET A 75 -20.82 11.31 -0.71
C MET A 75 -20.69 10.33 -1.88
N SER A 76 -21.45 10.55 -2.94
CA SER A 76 -21.44 9.78 -4.17
C SER A 76 -20.90 10.63 -5.32
N LEU A 77 -20.10 10.01 -6.18
CA LEU A 77 -19.46 10.62 -7.32
C LEU A 77 -19.61 9.71 -8.54
N THR A 78 -20.08 10.26 -9.66
CA THR A 78 -20.02 9.60 -10.98
C THR A 78 -19.19 10.42 -11.97
N HIS A 79 -18.55 9.74 -12.92
CA HIS A 79 -17.64 10.35 -13.91
C HIS A 79 -18.07 9.99 -15.34
N PRO A 80 -18.24 10.94 -16.29
CA PRO A 80 -18.70 10.64 -17.66
C PRO A 80 -17.82 9.65 -18.43
N ALA A 81 -16.50 9.67 -18.20
CA ALA A 81 -15.57 8.70 -18.79
C ALA A 81 -15.72 7.27 -18.24
N PHE A 82 -16.38 7.11 -17.09
CA PHE A 82 -16.64 5.82 -16.45
C PHE A 82 -18.14 5.71 -16.10
N PRO A 83 -19.03 5.63 -17.10
CA PRO A 83 -20.47 5.73 -16.89
C PRO A 83 -21.06 4.59 -16.06
N LEU A 84 -20.33 3.49 -15.92
CA LEU A 84 -20.70 2.35 -15.07
C LEU A 84 -20.06 2.41 -13.68
N HIS A 85 -19.29 3.44 -13.34
CA HIS A 85 -18.59 3.50 -12.07
C HIS A 85 -19.10 4.63 -11.19
N ARG A 86 -19.19 4.35 -9.89
CA ARG A 86 -19.57 5.33 -8.87
C ARG A 86 -18.68 5.18 -7.65
N LEU A 87 -18.07 6.27 -7.20
CA LEU A 87 -17.32 6.29 -5.94
C LEU A 87 -18.25 6.75 -4.83
N ARG A 88 -18.39 5.94 -3.77
CA ARG A 88 -19.12 6.24 -2.54
C ARG A 88 -18.13 6.39 -1.40
N VAL A 89 -18.27 7.46 -0.61
CA VAL A 89 -17.30 7.81 0.43
C VAL A 89 -18.01 8.26 1.70
N VAL A 90 -17.48 7.81 2.83
CA VAL A 90 -17.75 8.29 4.19
C VAL A 90 -16.44 8.71 4.85
N GLN A 91 -16.54 9.43 5.98
CA GLN A 91 -15.42 9.87 6.80
C GLN A 91 -15.47 9.19 8.17
N PRO A 92 -14.76 8.06 8.36
CA PRO A 92 -14.71 7.39 9.65
C PRO A 92 -13.81 8.14 10.64
N GLU A 93 -14.13 8.06 11.94
CA GLU A 93 -13.28 8.55 13.04
C GLU A 93 -12.65 7.36 13.82
N LEU A 94 -12.26 6.31 13.09
CA LEU A 94 -11.69 5.08 13.64
C LEU A 94 -10.16 5.10 13.54
N CYS A 95 -9.46 4.18 14.24
CA CYS A 95 -8.01 3.98 14.10
C CYS A 95 -7.11 5.13 14.58
N ASP A 96 -6.93 6.17 13.76
CA ASP A 96 -6.09 7.33 14.06
C ASP A 96 -6.89 8.64 13.97
N PRO A 97 -7.36 9.19 15.09
CA PRO A 97 -8.19 10.38 15.10
C PRO A 97 -7.41 11.67 14.77
N THR A 98 -6.09 11.60 14.57
CA THR A 98 -5.25 12.77 14.31
C THR A 98 -5.13 13.11 12.82
N VAL A 99 -5.61 12.24 11.94
CA VAL A 99 -5.57 12.42 10.49
C VAL A 99 -6.96 12.28 9.88
N ASN A 100 -7.19 12.92 8.73
CA ASN A 100 -8.40 12.68 7.98
C ASN A 100 -8.37 11.27 7.39
N GLN A 101 -9.53 10.63 7.40
CA GLN A 101 -9.70 9.31 6.84
C GLN A 101 -10.93 9.27 5.96
N LEU A 102 -10.87 8.43 4.94
CA LEU A 102 -11.97 8.17 4.03
C LEU A 102 -12.15 6.67 3.96
N SER A 103 -13.39 6.20 3.90
CA SER A 103 -13.68 4.82 3.52
C SER A 103 -14.91 4.77 2.65
N GLY A 104 -15.16 3.63 2.04
CA GLY A 104 -16.34 3.44 1.20
C GLY A 104 -16.02 2.53 0.04
N TYR A 105 -16.66 2.78 -1.10
CA TYR A 105 -16.71 1.83 -2.20
C TYR A 105 -16.49 2.48 -3.56
N LEU A 106 -15.76 1.78 -4.43
CA LEU A 106 -15.98 1.89 -5.87
C LEU A 106 -17.04 0.88 -6.28
N ASP A 107 -18.18 1.37 -6.74
CA ASP A 107 -19.15 0.55 -7.45
C ASP A 107 -18.73 0.44 -8.93
N ILE A 108 -18.78 -0.78 -9.45
CA ILE A 108 -18.51 -1.14 -10.85
C ILE A 108 -19.77 -1.82 -11.37
N SER A 109 -20.46 -1.16 -12.30
CA SER A 109 -21.87 -1.46 -12.60
C SER A 109 -22.73 -1.39 -11.33
N GLU A 110 -23.89 -2.03 -11.36
CA GLU A 110 -24.77 -2.20 -10.20
C GLU A 110 -24.38 -3.40 -9.32
N THR A 111 -23.36 -4.19 -9.70
CA THR A 111 -23.18 -5.55 -9.14
C THR A 111 -21.86 -5.79 -8.42
N LYS A 112 -20.87 -4.90 -8.52
CA LYS A 112 -19.53 -5.10 -7.93
C LYS A 112 -19.12 -3.89 -7.12
N HIS A 113 -18.56 -4.12 -5.94
CA HIS A 113 -18.26 -3.06 -4.99
C HIS A 113 -16.89 -3.31 -4.35
N LEU A 114 -15.88 -2.49 -4.66
CA LEU A 114 -14.55 -2.56 -4.06
C LEU A 114 -14.44 -1.60 -2.88
N PHE A 115 -14.26 -2.12 -1.68
CA PHE A 115 -14.04 -1.36 -0.46
C PHE A 115 -12.62 -0.79 -0.39
N PHE A 116 -12.50 0.45 0.08
CA PHE A 116 -11.22 1.05 0.43
C PHE A 116 -11.29 1.73 1.80
N TRP A 117 -10.14 1.82 2.44
CA TRP A 117 -9.90 2.68 3.60
C TRP A 117 -8.65 3.50 3.33
N PHE A 118 -8.73 4.81 3.46
CA PHE A 118 -7.67 5.77 3.21
C PHE A 118 -7.31 6.53 4.49
N GLN A 119 -6.02 6.73 4.72
CA GLN A 119 -5.48 7.54 5.80
C GLN A 119 -4.54 8.61 5.23
N GLU A 120 -4.78 9.88 5.57
CA GLU A 120 -3.86 10.96 5.24
C GLU A 120 -2.50 10.79 5.94
N SER A 121 -1.47 11.41 5.35
CA SER A 121 -0.16 11.51 5.96
C SER A 121 -0.23 12.28 7.28
N ARG A 122 0.45 11.78 8.32
CA ARG A 122 0.67 12.51 9.58
C ARG A 122 1.63 13.69 9.44
N SER A 123 2.43 13.72 8.37
CA SER A 123 3.44 14.74 8.12
C SER A 123 2.84 15.94 7.37
N ASN A 124 2.65 15.82 6.06
CA ASN A 124 2.09 16.88 5.23
C ASN A 124 1.24 16.27 4.10
N PRO A 125 -0.06 16.00 4.34
CA PRO A 125 -0.89 15.28 3.39
C PRO A 125 -1.07 16.00 2.05
N ALA A 126 -0.83 17.31 1.99
CA ALA A 126 -0.87 18.08 0.73
C ALA A 126 0.40 17.88 -0.14
N LYS A 127 1.52 17.44 0.44
CA LYS A 127 2.81 17.30 -0.27
C LYS A 127 3.34 15.88 -0.34
N ASP A 128 3.03 15.06 0.67
CA ASP A 128 3.56 13.72 0.77
C ASP A 128 2.96 12.80 -0.31
N PRO A 129 3.67 11.76 -0.75
CA PRO A 129 3.22 10.88 -1.83
C PRO A 129 1.92 10.15 -1.53
N LEU A 130 1.22 9.71 -2.59
CA LEU A 130 0.10 8.79 -2.50
C LEU A 130 0.58 7.35 -2.71
N VAL A 131 0.26 6.47 -1.78
CA VAL A 131 0.60 5.05 -1.82
C VAL A 131 -0.67 4.21 -1.75
N THR A 132 -0.85 3.29 -2.69
CA THR A 132 -1.85 2.22 -2.55
C THR A 132 -1.18 0.96 -2.01
N TRP A 133 -1.69 0.43 -0.90
CA TRP A 133 -1.29 -0.83 -0.31
C TRP A 133 -2.25 -1.97 -0.68
N LEU A 134 -1.68 -3.12 -1.03
CA LEU A 134 -2.40 -4.34 -1.40
C LEU A 134 -1.84 -5.55 -0.63
N ASN A 135 -2.67 -6.21 0.18
CA ASN A 135 -2.36 -7.56 0.66
C ASN A 135 -2.61 -8.61 -0.45
N GLY A 136 -2.15 -9.83 -0.20
CA GLY A 136 -2.16 -10.93 -1.16
C GLY A 136 -3.28 -11.96 -0.96
N GLY A 137 -2.88 -13.22 -0.72
CA GLY A 137 -3.78 -14.38 -0.63
C GLY A 137 -3.54 -15.38 -1.78
N PRO A 138 -4.12 -15.20 -2.99
CA PRO A 138 -5.10 -14.17 -3.38
C PRO A 138 -6.38 -14.31 -2.56
N GLY A 139 -7.06 -13.18 -2.32
CA GLY A 139 -8.33 -13.15 -1.60
C GLY A 139 -8.27 -12.60 -0.18
N CYS A 140 -7.14 -12.03 0.26
CA CYS A 140 -6.99 -11.46 1.61
C CYS A 140 -7.17 -9.93 1.61
N SER A 141 -7.84 -9.43 2.65
CA SER A 141 -8.16 -8.01 2.81
C SER A 141 -6.91 -7.17 3.04
N SER A 142 -6.86 -5.99 2.41
CA SER A 142 -5.82 -4.98 2.64
C SER A 142 -5.99 -4.23 3.96
N THR A 143 -7.15 -4.39 4.61
CA THR A 143 -7.36 -3.96 6.00
C THR A 143 -6.45 -4.76 6.95
N THR A 144 -5.95 -5.93 6.54
CA THR A 144 -4.87 -6.65 7.24
C THR A 144 -3.63 -5.78 7.37
N GLY A 145 -3.12 -5.22 6.26
CA GLY A 145 -1.98 -4.31 6.30
C GLY A 145 -2.24 -3.08 7.17
N LEU A 146 -3.47 -2.55 7.14
CA LEU A 146 -3.87 -1.41 7.98
C LEU A 146 -3.78 -1.77 9.47
N LEU A 147 -4.47 -2.82 9.92
CA LEU A 147 -4.66 -3.11 11.34
C LEU A 147 -3.63 -4.05 11.96
N PHE A 148 -2.74 -4.67 11.18
CA PHE A 148 -1.78 -5.63 11.70
C PHE A 148 -0.31 -5.28 11.40
N GLU A 149 -0.07 -4.49 10.36
CA GLU A 149 1.28 -4.32 9.82
C GLU A 149 1.77 -2.87 9.87
N LEU A 150 1.11 -1.97 9.13
CA LEU A 150 1.68 -0.68 8.73
C LEU A 150 0.72 0.50 8.77
N GLY A 151 -0.56 0.30 9.12
CA GLY A 151 -1.52 1.39 9.25
C GLY A 151 -1.39 2.17 10.54
N GLY A 152 -2.18 3.25 10.64
CA GLY A 152 -2.11 4.21 11.74
C GLY A 152 -2.41 3.62 13.12
N CYS A 153 -2.96 2.41 13.19
CA CYS A 153 -3.25 1.68 14.41
C CYS A 153 -3.07 0.17 14.21
N ASN A 154 -2.97 -0.56 15.31
CA ASN A 154 -2.93 -2.00 15.36
C ASN A 154 -4.14 -2.56 16.12
N ILE A 155 -4.70 -3.66 15.63
CA ILE A 155 -5.73 -4.44 16.31
C ILE A 155 -5.20 -4.94 17.67
N ALA A 156 -6.03 -4.81 18.71
CA ALA A 156 -5.62 -5.10 20.07
C ALA A 156 -6.74 -5.77 20.86
N GLU A 157 -6.42 -6.22 22.08
CA GLU A 157 -7.40 -6.65 23.08
C GLU A 157 -8.40 -7.70 22.55
N LYS A 158 -7.92 -8.69 21.77
CA LYS A 158 -8.76 -9.75 21.18
C LYS A 158 -9.84 -9.24 20.20
N GLY A 159 -9.61 -8.08 19.59
CA GLY A 159 -10.57 -7.46 18.67
C GLY A 159 -11.56 -6.53 19.37
N GLU A 160 -11.35 -6.21 20.65
CA GLU A 160 -12.19 -5.25 21.35
C GLU A 160 -11.84 -3.81 21.00
N ASN A 161 -10.58 -3.53 20.67
CA ASN A 161 -10.08 -2.18 20.42
C ASN A 161 -8.91 -2.16 19.42
N VAL A 162 -8.47 -0.97 19.05
CA VAL A 162 -7.25 -0.69 18.29
C VAL A 162 -6.31 0.20 19.12
N THR A 163 -5.02 0.15 18.82
CA THR A 163 -3.98 0.95 19.51
C THR A 163 -3.14 1.71 18.50
N PHE A 164 -2.70 2.92 18.84
CA PHE A 164 -1.91 3.77 17.94
C PHE A 164 -0.60 3.08 17.49
N ASN A 165 -0.32 3.10 16.19
CA ASN A 165 0.92 2.60 15.62
C ASN A 165 1.90 3.76 15.35
N LYS A 166 2.99 3.80 16.12
CA LYS A 166 4.04 4.83 16.01
C LYS A 166 5.01 4.63 14.84
N PHE A 167 4.88 3.54 14.08
CA PHE A 167 5.72 3.22 12.93
C PHE A 167 4.88 3.02 11.66
N ALA A 168 3.74 3.69 11.60
CA ALA A 168 2.81 3.59 10.50
C ALA A 168 3.40 4.20 9.23
N TRP A 169 3.09 3.62 8.07
CA TRP A 169 3.55 4.15 6.79
C TRP A 169 2.90 5.49 6.44
N ASN A 170 1.75 5.80 7.05
CA ASN A 170 1.17 7.14 6.93
C ASN A 170 1.97 8.22 7.69
N ASP A 171 3.08 7.90 8.35
CA ASP A 171 4.05 8.92 8.78
C ASP A 171 4.80 9.56 7.60
N ALA A 172 4.80 8.92 6.43
CA ALA A 172 5.56 9.35 5.25
C ALA A 172 4.72 9.48 3.96
N ALA A 173 3.43 9.12 3.99
CA ALA A 173 2.58 9.08 2.81
C ALA A 173 1.07 9.17 3.13
N ASN A 174 0.29 9.57 2.15
CA ASN A 174 -1.14 9.31 2.11
C ASN A 174 -1.34 7.85 1.67
N VAL A 175 -2.04 7.01 2.44
CA VAL A 175 -2.11 5.56 2.19
C VAL A 175 -3.54 5.09 1.93
N ILE A 176 -3.77 4.45 0.78
CA ILE A 176 -5.01 3.75 0.44
C ILE A 176 -4.81 2.26 0.67
N TYR A 177 -5.66 1.64 1.50
CA TYR A 177 -5.77 0.20 1.66
C TYR A 177 -6.98 -0.27 0.87
N LEU A 178 -6.76 -1.07 -0.17
CA LEU A 178 -7.81 -1.46 -1.11
C LEU A 178 -8.11 -2.96 -1.01
N ASP A 179 -9.33 -3.31 -0.63
CA ASP A 179 -9.80 -4.69 -0.65
C ASP A 179 -10.10 -5.11 -2.09
N GLN A 180 -9.20 -5.91 -2.67
CA GLN A 180 -9.36 -6.40 -4.04
C GLN A 180 -8.87 -7.85 -4.15
N PRO A 181 -9.45 -8.65 -5.07
CA PRO A 181 -10.58 -8.34 -5.95
C PRO A 181 -11.95 -8.31 -5.22
N VAL A 182 -13.05 -8.17 -5.98
CA VAL A 182 -14.42 -8.28 -5.42
C VAL A 182 -14.62 -9.59 -4.65
N GLY A 183 -15.31 -9.54 -3.51
CA GLY A 183 -15.51 -10.67 -2.60
C GLY A 183 -14.45 -10.78 -1.49
N VAL A 184 -13.50 -9.85 -1.41
CA VAL A 184 -12.44 -9.81 -0.39
C VAL A 184 -12.76 -8.80 0.70
N GLY A 185 -12.62 -9.17 1.97
CA GLY A 185 -12.83 -8.26 3.10
C GLY A 185 -14.24 -7.67 3.09
N PHE A 186 -14.34 -6.35 2.93
CA PHE A 186 -15.63 -5.67 2.76
C PHE A 186 -16.06 -5.49 1.30
N SER A 187 -15.20 -5.80 0.33
CA SER A 187 -15.56 -5.80 -1.09
C SER A 187 -16.50 -6.96 -1.40
N TYR A 188 -17.57 -6.70 -2.13
CA TYR A 188 -18.60 -7.70 -2.44
C TYR A 188 -19.09 -7.58 -3.88
N SER A 189 -19.81 -8.62 -4.30
CA SER A 189 -20.41 -8.71 -5.63
C SER A 189 -21.79 -9.32 -5.48
N ASP A 190 -22.81 -8.66 -6.02
CA ASP A 190 -24.17 -9.18 -6.12
C ASP A 190 -24.28 -10.18 -7.28
N GLU A 191 -23.48 -9.99 -8.34
CA GLU A 191 -23.39 -10.89 -9.48
C GLU A 191 -21.98 -10.94 -10.09
N GLY A 192 -21.49 -12.15 -10.34
CA GLY A 192 -20.22 -12.40 -11.01
C GLY A 192 -19.01 -12.37 -10.08
N GLU A 193 -17.87 -12.81 -10.61
CA GLU A 193 -16.61 -12.94 -9.87
C GLU A 193 -15.44 -12.39 -10.71
N VAL A 194 -14.36 -11.99 -10.01
CA VAL A 194 -13.05 -11.77 -10.63
C VAL A 194 -12.15 -12.90 -10.17
N ASN A 195 -11.49 -13.57 -11.12
CA ASN A 195 -10.74 -14.80 -10.85
C ASN A 195 -9.32 -14.81 -11.43
N ASN A 196 -8.84 -13.66 -11.92
CA ASN A 196 -7.48 -13.51 -12.43
C ASN A 196 -6.96 -12.08 -12.25
N SER A 197 -5.64 -11.95 -12.17
CA SER A 197 -4.97 -10.67 -11.89
C SER A 197 -5.12 -9.60 -12.99
N PRO A 198 -5.08 -9.94 -14.29
CA PRO A 198 -5.31 -8.96 -15.36
C PRO A 198 -6.69 -8.29 -15.28
N ALA A 199 -7.75 -9.04 -14.98
CA ALA A 199 -9.09 -8.46 -14.83
C ALA A 199 -9.19 -7.56 -13.59
N ALA A 200 -8.62 -7.99 -12.46
CA ALA A 200 -8.57 -7.17 -11.24
C ALA A 200 -7.83 -5.84 -11.45
N ALA A 201 -6.80 -5.83 -12.31
CA ALA A 201 -6.00 -4.64 -12.58
C ALA A 201 -6.79 -3.49 -13.24
N GLU A 202 -7.75 -3.81 -14.10
CA GLU A 202 -8.61 -2.79 -14.74
C GLU A 202 -9.56 -2.14 -13.73
N ASP A 203 -10.14 -2.94 -12.83
CA ASP A 203 -11.03 -2.46 -11.77
C ASP A 203 -10.26 -1.53 -10.79
N VAL A 204 -9.03 -1.90 -10.42
CA VAL A 204 -8.16 -1.06 -9.58
C VAL A 204 -7.77 0.24 -10.30
N TYR A 205 -7.47 0.20 -11.60
CA TYR A 205 -7.17 1.42 -12.36
C TYR A 205 -8.37 2.38 -12.38
N ALA A 206 -9.58 1.88 -12.63
CA ALA A 206 -10.80 2.70 -12.59
C ALA A 206 -10.97 3.35 -11.22
N PHE A 207 -10.78 2.60 -10.13
CA PHE A 207 -10.83 3.14 -8.76
C PHE A 207 -9.87 4.31 -8.58
N LEU A 208 -8.60 4.11 -8.93
CA LEU A 208 -7.57 5.13 -8.75
C LEU A 208 -7.90 6.42 -9.51
N ILE A 209 -8.38 6.29 -10.76
CA ILE A 209 -8.75 7.46 -11.58
C ILE A 209 -9.96 8.19 -11.00
N LEU A 210 -11.01 7.48 -10.56
CA LEU A 210 -12.17 8.12 -9.92
C LEU A 210 -11.75 8.82 -8.61
N PHE A 211 -10.91 8.17 -7.80
CA PHE A 211 -10.42 8.71 -6.55
C PHE A 211 -9.68 10.04 -6.77
N ILE A 212 -8.69 10.07 -7.67
CA ILE A 212 -7.92 11.32 -7.93
C ILE A 212 -8.72 12.35 -8.75
N SER A 213 -9.83 11.97 -9.38
CA SER A 213 -10.72 12.90 -10.07
C SER A 213 -11.50 13.78 -9.08
N LYS A 214 -11.99 13.19 -7.98
CA LYS A 214 -12.63 13.94 -6.89
C LYS A 214 -11.59 14.57 -5.97
N PHE A 215 -10.63 13.80 -5.49
CA PHE A 215 -9.59 14.27 -4.56
C PHE A 215 -8.35 14.76 -5.32
N LYS A 216 -8.54 15.81 -6.14
CA LYS A 216 -7.52 16.31 -7.07
C LYS A 216 -6.22 16.74 -6.40
N GLN A 217 -6.23 17.06 -5.11
CA GLN A 217 -5.01 17.37 -4.36
C GLN A 217 -3.97 16.24 -4.45
N TYR A 218 -4.42 14.99 -4.46
CA TYR A 218 -3.53 13.83 -4.55
C TYR A 218 -3.05 13.54 -5.98
N SER A 219 -3.75 14.04 -7.00
CA SER A 219 -3.38 13.80 -8.42
C SER A 219 -2.00 14.35 -8.81
N LYS A 220 -1.49 15.34 -8.06
CA LYS A 220 -0.19 15.98 -8.31
C LYS A 220 0.97 15.30 -7.57
N GLN A 221 0.66 14.50 -6.55
CA GLN A 221 1.66 13.84 -5.71
C GLN A 221 2.26 12.65 -6.46
N GLU A 222 3.51 12.29 -6.14
CA GLU A 222 4.05 11.03 -6.66
C GLU A 222 3.16 9.87 -6.20
N PHE A 223 2.82 9.01 -7.14
CA PHE A 223 1.96 7.86 -6.90
C PHE A 223 2.79 6.58 -6.91
N HIS A 224 2.57 5.75 -5.89
CA HIS A 224 3.25 4.47 -5.74
C HIS A 224 2.25 3.37 -5.43
N ILE A 225 2.57 2.15 -5.84
CA ILE A 225 1.85 0.95 -5.41
C ILE A 225 2.78 0.10 -4.58
N ALA A 226 2.32 -0.31 -3.41
CA ALA A 226 3.00 -1.22 -2.51
C ALA A 226 2.09 -2.40 -2.18
N GLY A 227 2.69 -3.49 -1.76
CA GLY A 227 1.92 -4.63 -1.29
C GLY A 227 2.80 -5.84 -1.06
N GLU A 228 2.19 -6.92 -0.62
CA GLU A 228 2.90 -8.12 -0.23
C GLU A 228 2.32 -9.44 -0.75
N SER A 229 3.12 -10.51 -0.67
CA SER A 229 2.65 -11.86 -0.92
C SER A 229 2.14 -12.02 -2.36
N TYR A 230 0.89 -12.43 -2.55
CA TYR A 230 0.29 -12.50 -3.89
C TYR A 230 0.18 -11.15 -4.61
N ALA A 231 0.35 -10.02 -3.90
CA ALA A 231 0.49 -8.72 -4.56
C ALA A 231 1.75 -8.64 -5.44
N GLY A 232 2.74 -9.53 -5.28
CA GLY A 232 3.80 -9.71 -6.28
C GLY A 232 3.30 -10.11 -7.68
N THR A 233 2.09 -10.67 -7.76
CA THR A 233 1.38 -10.94 -9.03
C THR A 233 0.43 -9.79 -9.38
N TYR A 234 -0.29 -9.22 -8.40
CA TYR A 234 -1.21 -8.09 -8.64
C TYR A 234 -0.49 -6.83 -9.14
N ILE A 235 0.57 -6.41 -8.45
CA ILE A 235 1.24 -5.13 -8.65
C ILE A 235 1.81 -5.00 -10.06
N PRO A 236 2.53 -5.99 -10.64
CA PRO A 236 2.98 -5.88 -12.02
C PRO A 236 1.84 -5.78 -13.04
N ASN A 237 0.71 -6.47 -12.81
CA ASN A 237 -0.47 -6.37 -13.67
C ASN A 237 -1.09 -4.97 -13.60
N ILE A 238 -1.32 -4.44 -12.39
CA ILE A 238 -1.87 -3.10 -12.16
C ILE A 238 -0.94 -2.02 -12.72
N ALA A 239 0.37 -2.14 -12.45
CA ALA A 239 1.37 -1.22 -12.96
C ALA A 239 1.38 -1.17 -14.49
N SER A 240 1.27 -2.33 -15.15
CA SER A 240 1.19 -2.40 -16.61
C SER A 240 -0.02 -1.65 -17.18
N VAL A 241 -1.19 -1.78 -16.54
CA VAL A 241 -2.42 -1.06 -16.92
C VAL A 241 -2.25 0.45 -16.75
N ILE A 242 -1.74 0.90 -15.60
CA ILE A 242 -1.49 2.34 -15.33
C ILE A 242 -0.51 2.91 -16.34
N TYR A 243 0.61 2.22 -16.58
CA TYR A 243 1.64 2.67 -17.51
C TYR A 243 1.10 2.85 -18.93
N LYS A 244 0.39 1.85 -19.46
CA LYS A 244 -0.21 1.93 -20.81
C LYS A 244 -1.25 3.04 -20.93
N ASN A 245 -2.08 3.22 -19.92
CA ASN A 245 -3.06 4.31 -19.89
C ASN A 245 -2.39 5.68 -19.80
N ASN A 246 -1.35 5.84 -18.97
CA ASN A 246 -0.57 7.07 -18.89
C ASN A 246 0.05 7.44 -20.24
N LEU A 247 0.62 6.46 -20.97
CA LEU A 247 1.12 6.69 -22.33
C LEU A 247 0.01 7.14 -23.30
N ALA A 248 -1.18 6.52 -23.22
CA ALA A 248 -2.32 6.91 -24.05
C ALA A 248 -2.80 8.33 -23.73
N LEU A 249 -2.81 8.72 -22.45
CA LEU A 249 -3.16 10.07 -21.99
C LEU A 249 -2.14 11.11 -22.47
N ASP A 250 -0.85 10.77 -22.49
CA ASP A 250 0.21 11.66 -22.99
C ASP A 250 0.12 11.91 -24.51
N LEU A 251 -0.53 11.02 -25.25
CA LEU A 251 -0.80 11.16 -26.68
C LEU A 251 -2.14 11.86 -26.97
N ALA A 252 -3.02 11.99 -25.98
CA ALA A 252 -4.35 12.58 -26.16
C ALA A 252 -4.28 14.12 -26.16
N PRO A 253 -4.77 14.82 -27.20
CA PRO A 253 -4.73 16.28 -27.25
C PRO A 253 -5.52 16.95 -26.11
N THR A 254 -6.60 16.32 -25.67
CA THR A 254 -7.47 16.76 -24.57
C THR A 254 -7.88 15.54 -23.74
N PRO A 255 -7.08 15.15 -22.73
CA PRO A 255 -7.39 14.01 -21.88
C PRO A 255 -8.71 14.21 -21.12
N SER A 256 -9.57 13.18 -21.13
CA SER A 256 -10.88 13.22 -20.46
C SER A 256 -10.83 12.84 -18.98
N VAL A 257 -9.66 12.38 -18.49
CA VAL A 257 -9.41 11.93 -17.12
C VAL A 257 -8.04 12.42 -16.65
N PRO A 258 -7.80 12.58 -15.33
CA PRO A 258 -6.48 12.91 -14.81
C PRO A 258 -5.49 11.77 -15.04
N LYS A 259 -4.19 12.13 -15.07
CA LYS A 259 -3.08 11.18 -15.15
C LYS A 259 -2.52 10.90 -13.76
N LEU A 260 -2.24 9.64 -13.43
CA LEU A 260 -1.49 9.28 -12.23
C LEU A 260 -0.02 9.66 -12.41
N ASN A 261 0.57 10.41 -11.47
CA ASN A 261 2.00 10.68 -11.44
C ASN A 261 2.79 9.45 -10.93
N PHE A 262 2.71 8.36 -11.70
CA PHE A 262 3.20 7.04 -11.30
C PHE A 262 4.74 7.02 -11.23
N ALA A 263 5.28 6.75 -10.05
CA ALA A 263 6.70 6.88 -9.76
C ALA A 263 7.39 5.55 -9.44
N SER A 264 6.72 4.64 -8.73
CA SER A 264 7.33 3.34 -8.40
C SER A 264 6.34 2.25 -8.00
N VAL A 265 6.85 1.02 -7.95
CA VAL A 265 6.22 -0.11 -7.25
C VAL A 265 7.12 -0.70 -6.16
N MET A 266 6.51 -1.25 -5.12
CA MET A 266 7.16 -1.88 -3.98
C MET A 266 6.51 -3.23 -3.68
N ILE A 267 7.29 -4.31 -3.66
CA ILE A 267 6.78 -5.67 -3.53
C ILE A 267 7.47 -6.37 -2.36
N GLY A 268 6.75 -6.58 -1.26
CA GLY A 268 7.20 -7.30 -0.07
C GLY A 268 6.92 -8.79 -0.16
N ASN A 269 7.93 -9.65 0.05
CA ASN A 269 7.74 -11.11 0.12
C ASN A 269 6.81 -11.65 -0.99
N GLY A 270 6.98 -11.15 -2.22
CA GLY A 270 5.93 -11.23 -3.25
C GLY A 270 6.16 -12.29 -4.32
N LEU A 271 5.14 -13.09 -4.65
CA LEU A 271 5.20 -14.09 -5.73
C LEU A 271 5.11 -13.37 -7.09
N THR A 272 6.24 -13.28 -7.80
CA THR A 272 6.45 -12.42 -8.98
C THR A 272 7.05 -13.17 -10.17
N ASP A 273 8.06 -14.01 -9.92
CA ASP A 273 8.65 -14.96 -10.87
C ASP A 273 8.62 -16.36 -10.22
N PRO A 274 7.50 -17.09 -10.38
CA PRO A 274 7.36 -18.45 -9.85
C PRO A 274 8.50 -19.39 -10.23
N HIS A 275 9.08 -19.25 -11.43
CA HIS A 275 10.17 -20.13 -11.87
C HIS A 275 11.42 -19.94 -10.98
N ALA A 276 11.81 -18.70 -10.73
CA ALA A 276 12.93 -18.40 -9.85
C ALA A 276 12.62 -18.75 -8.38
N GLN A 277 11.41 -18.43 -7.92
CA GLN A 277 11.03 -18.52 -6.52
C GLN A 277 10.83 -19.95 -6.05
N PHE A 278 10.06 -20.79 -6.77
CA PHE A 278 9.97 -22.21 -6.41
C PHE A 278 11.31 -22.94 -6.60
N GLY A 279 12.11 -22.52 -7.57
CA GLY A 279 13.48 -23.01 -7.76
C GLY A 279 14.42 -22.73 -6.59
N SER A 280 14.12 -21.71 -5.77
CA SER A 280 14.93 -21.34 -4.59
C SER A 280 14.57 -22.10 -3.32
N VAL A 281 13.46 -22.83 -3.29
CA VAL A 281 12.98 -23.52 -2.09
C VAL A 281 14.04 -24.47 -1.49
N PRO A 282 14.75 -25.32 -2.27
CA PRO A 282 15.78 -26.18 -1.69
C PRO A 282 16.94 -25.38 -1.09
N ASP A 283 17.38 -24.30 -1.73
CA ASP A 283 18.46 -23.46 -1.23
C ASP A 283 18.08 -22.79 0.09
N TRP A 284 16.84 -22.31 0.19
CA TRP A 284 16.36 -21.70 1.43
C TRP A 284 16.14 -22.73 2.55
N ALA A 285 15.60 -23.90 2.21
CA ALA A 285 15.17 -24.87 3.21
C ALA A 285 16.31 -25.77 3.74
N CYS A 286 17.38 -25.93 2.96
CA CYS A 286 18.43 -26.93 3.20
C CYS A 286 19.85 -26.38 3.27
N ASP A 287 20.15 -25.23 2.66
CA ASP A 287 21.51 -24.69 2.64
C ASP A 287 21.70 -23.61 3.71
N HIS A 288 22.33 -24.00 4.83
CA HIS A 288 22.64 -23.11 5.97
C HIS A 288 23.64 -21.99 5.63
N SER A 289 24.38 -22.10 4.52
CA SER A 289 25.28 -21.04 4.06
C SER A 289 24.54 -19.95 3.29
N LEU A 290 23.39 -20.29 2.68
CA LEU A 290 22.54 -19.38 1.92
C LEU A 290 21.38 -18.85 2.76
N SER A 291 20.86 -19.66 3.67
CA SER A 291 19.71 -19.36 4.51
C SER A 291 20.03 -19.60 5.99
N PRO A 292 20.09 -18.54 6.82
CA PRO A 292 20.27 -18.70 8.26
C PRO A 292 19.04 -19.33 8.95
N TYR A 293 17.94 -19.52 8.21
CA TYR A 293 16.66 -20.02 8.71
C TYR A 293 16.27 -21.37 8.10
N ALA A 294 17.20 -22.08 7.46
CA ALA A 294 16.96 -23.40 6.90
C ALA A 294 16.44 -24.38 7.98
N PRO A 295 15.19 -24.88 7.89
CA PRO A 295 14.62 -25.76 8.91
C PRO A 295 15.21 -27.17 8.88
N TYR A 296 15.72 -27.63 7.73
CA TYR A 296 16.30 -28.97 7.61
C TYR A 296 17.80 -28.94 7.92
N LYS A 297 18.22 -29.73 8.92
CA LYS A 297 19.61 -29.73 9.43
C LYS A 297 20.58 -30.52 8.55
N ASP A 298 20.09 -31.55 7.88
CA ASP A 298 20.91 -32.40 7.00
C ASP A 298 20.59 -32.07 5.53
N PRO A 299 21.50 -31.38 4.81
CA PRO A 299 21.29 -31.04 3.41
C PRO A 299 21.17 -32.27 2.49
N GLU A 300 21.66 -33.44 2.93
CA GLU A 300 21.60 -34.71 2.21
C GLU A 300 20.53 -35.65 2.78
N GLY A 301 19.74 -35.17 3.76
CA GLY A 301 18.60 -35.88 4.31
C GLY A 301 17.45 -36.06 3.31
N PRO A 302 16.50 -36.97 3.60
CA PRO A 302 15.45 -37.34 2.66
C PRO A 302 14.54 -36.17 2.26
N GLU A 303 14.29 -35.22 3.16
CA GLU A 303 13.49 -34.02 2.88
C GLU A 303 14.18 -33.12 1.85
N CYS A 304 15.48 -32.88 2.03
CA CYS A 304 16.27 -32.06 1.13
C CYS A 304 16.52 -32.72 -0.21
N VAL A 305 16.76 -34.03 -0.25
CA VAL A 305 16.83 -34.81 -1.50
C VAL A 305 15.51 -34.72 -2.27
N SER A 306 14.37 -34.82 -1.58
CA SER A 306 13.04 -34.67 -2.16
C SER A 306 12.84 -33.27 -2.76
N LEU A 307 13.14 -32.21 -2.01
CA LEU A 307 13.03 -30.83 -2.49
C LEU A 307 13.92 -30.56 -3.71
N LYS A 308 15.20 -30.97 -3.64
CA LYS A 308 16.17 -30.86 -4.75
C LYS A 308 15.68 -31.57 -6.02
N ALA A 309 14.92 -32.67 -5.90
CA ALA A 309 14.32 -33.37 -7.04
C ALA A 309 13.02 -32.71 -7.54
N LYS A 310 12.16 -32.22 -6.64
CA LYS A 310 10.87 -31.59 -6.99
C LYS A 310 11.05 -30.21 -7.64
N ALA A 311 11.99 -29.39 -7.17
CA ALA A 311 12.13 -28.00 -7.62
C ALA A 311 12.41 -27.86 -9.13
N PRO A 312 13.37 -28.59 -9.76
CA PRO A 312 13.56 -28.54 -11.21
C PRO A 312 12.34 -29.00 -12.00
N ARG A 313 11.56 -29.95 -11.48
CA ARG A 313 10.32 -30.38 -12.12
C ARG A 313 9.25 -29.30 -12.07
N CYS A 314 9.10 -28.61 -10.93
CA CYS A 314 8.24 -27.43 -10.82
C CYS A 314 8.66 -26.34 -11.82
N GLN A 315 9.95 -26.00 -11.88
CA GLN A 315 10.50 -25.02 -12.84
C GLN A 315 10.17 -25.38 -14.29
N ASN A 316 10.30 -26.64 -14.67
CA ASN A 316 9.94 -27.10 -16.02
C ASN A 316 8.44 -26.94 -16.33
N LEU A 317 7.56 -27.20 -15.35
CA LEU A 317 6.11 -27.01 -15.50
C LEU A 317 5.75 -25.52 -15.61
N VAL A 318 6.34 -24.67 -14.77
CA VAL A 318 6.18 -23.21 -14.84
C VAL A 318 6.67 -22.68 -16.18
N SER A 319 7.82 -23.15 -16.67
CA SER A 319 8.30 -22.80 -18.02
C SER A 319 7.30 -23.21 -19.11
N GLY A 320 6.59 -24.34 -18.93
CA GLY A 320 5.48 -24.75 -19.79
C GLY A 320 4.30 -23.78 -19.73
N CYS A 321 3.93 -23.31 -18.54
CA CYS A 321 2.94 -22.25 -18.37
C CYS A 321 3.37 -20.96 -19.08
N TYR A 322 4.59 -20.47 -18.85
CA TYR A 322 5.11 -19.24 -19.50
C TYR A 322 5.05 -19.31 -21.02
N ARG A 323 5.39 -20.45 -21.63
CA ARG A 323 5.38 -20.61 -23.09
C ARG A 323 3.98 -20.67 -23.69
N THR A 324 3.01 -21.22 -22.96
CA THR A 324 1.68 -21.53 -23.51
C THR A 324 0.61 -20.55 -23.07
N ASN A 325 0.82 -19.85 -21.97
CA ASN A 325 -0.15 -18.98 -21.30
C ASN A 325 -1.53 -19.65 -21.14
N SER A 326 -1.54 -20.97 -20.93
CA SER A 326 -2.74 -21.79 -20.94
C SER A 326 -3.03 -22.33 -19.56
N LYS A 327 -4.28 -22.21 -19.12
CA LYS A 327 -4.75 -22.83 -17.87
C LYS A 327 -4.40 -24.32 -17.77
N PHE A 328 -4.36 -25.04 -18.90
CA PHE A 328 -4.04 -26.47 -18.93
C PHE A 328 -2.56 -26.77 -18.62
N ALA A 329 -1.66 -25.79 -18.79
CA ALA A 329 -0.27 -25.89 -18.35
C ALA A 329 -0.07 -25.26 -16.97
N CYS A 330 -0.73 -24.11 -16.71
CA CYS A 330 -0.52 -23.31 -15.51
C CYS A 330 -1.15 -23.92 -14.25
N VAL A 331 -2.34 -24.52 -14.33
CA VAL A 331 -2.99 -25.13 -13.15
C VAL A 331 -2.20 -26.36 -12.66
N PRO A 332 -1.80 -27.33 -13.52
CA PRO A 332 -0.96 -28.43 -13.06
C PRO A 332 0.40 -27.97 -12.53
N ALA A 333 0.98 -26.91 -13.10
CA ALA A 333 2.19 -26.31 -12.57
C ALA A 333 1.97 -25.80 -11.13
N ALA A 334 0.88 -25.05 -10.90
CA ALA A 334 0.56 -24.51 -9.57
C ALA A 334 0.40 -25.64 -8.54
N LEU A 335 -0.43 -26.64 -8.83
CA LEU A 335 -0.67 -27.76 -7.93
C LEU A 335 0.61 -28.53 -7.59
N TYR A 336 1.46 -28.77 -8.59
CA TYR A 336 2.73 -29.47 -8.37
C TYR A 336 3.72 -28.61 -7.57
N CYS A 337 3.86 -27.33 -7.91
CA CYS A 337 4.80 -26.43 -7.25
C CYS A 337 4.45 -26.18 -5.79
N TRP A 338 3.16 -26.01 -5.45
CA TRP A 338 2.74 -25.88 -4.06
C TRP A 338 2.97 -27.14 -3.23
N SER A 339 3.03 -28.33 -3.87
CA SER A 339 3.33 -29.58 -3.17
C SER A 339 4.75 -29.67 -2.59
N LEU A 340 5.65 -28.73 -2.95
CA LEU A 340 6.97 -28.60 -2.31
C LEU A 340 6.85 -28.22 -0.83
N PHE A 341 5.75 -27.59 -0.42
CA PHE A 341 5.53 -27.13 0.95
C PHE A 341 4.81 -28.15 1.84
N ASN A 342 4.38 -29.28 1.30
CA ASN A 342 3.58 -30.26 2.05
C ASN A 342 4.35 -30.84 3.24
N GLU A 343 5.61 -31.22 3.06
CA GLU A 343 6.45 -31.75 4.13
C GLU A 343 6.86 -30.65 5.12
N MET A 344 7.13 -29.42 4.64
CA MET A 344 7.47 -28.29 5.49
C MET A 344 6.31 -27.88 6.41
N GLN A 345 5.07 -28.00 5.95
CA GLN A 345 3.87 -27.76 6.76
C GLN A 345 3.76 -28.70 7.98
N GLN A 346 4.38 -29.88 7.92
CA GLN A 346 4.34 -30.86 9.03
C GLN A 346 5.35 -30.56 10.14
N LEU A 347 6.20 -29.53 9.97
CA LEU A 347 7.18 -29.13 10.97
C LEU A 347 6.56 -28.45 12.20
N GLY A 348 5.28 -28.06 12.14
CA GLY A 348 4.60 -27.30 13.19
C GLY A 348 5.09 -25.85 13.33
N LEU A 349 5.90 -25.39 12.38
CA LEU A 349 6.41 -24.02 12.30
C LEU A 349 5.42 -23.13 11.56
N ASN A 350 5.44 -21.84 11.87
CA ASN A 350 4.70 -20.84 11.12
C ASN A 350 5.38 -20.64 9.75
N MET A 351 4.66 -20.88 8.66
CA MET A 351 5.21 -20.73 7.30
C MET A 351 5.49 -19.27 6.93
N TYR A 352 4.89 -18.32 7.62
CA TYR A 352 5.16 -16.90 7.43
C TYR A 352 6.37 -16.44 8.24
N ASP A 353 6.77 -17.17 9.28
CA ASP A 353 7.98 -16.89 10.06
C ASP A 353 8.45 -18.18 10.75
N VAL A 354 9.46 -18.81 10.18
CA VAL A 354 9.96 -20.12 10.64
C VAL A 354 10.57 -20.09 12.04
N ARG A 355 10.76 -18.90 12.64
CA ARG A 355 11.19 -18.72 14.04
C ARG A 355 10.06 -18.98 15.03
N LYS A 356 8.80 -18.99 14.57
CA LYS A 356 7.59 -19.17 15.37
C LYS A 356 6.99 -20.56 15.14
N THR A 357 6.27 -21.09 16.12
CA THR A 357 5.37 -22.23 15.94
C THR A 357 4.00 -21.76 15.44
N CYS A 358 3.18 -22.67 14.91
CA CYS A 358 1.80 -22.36 14.53
C CYS A 358 0.83 -23.40 15.06
N ASP A 359 -0.02 -22.99 16.00
CA ASP A 359 -1.19 -23.75 16.43
C ASP A 359 -2.44 -23.22 15.71
N LYS A 360 -2.90 -23.98 14.71
CA LYS A 360 -4.02 -23.60 13.84
C LYS A 360 -5.39 -23.63 14.52
N SER A 361 -5.45 -23.97 15.81
CA SER A 361 -6.68 -23.91 16.59
C SER A 361 -7.25 -22.48 16.58
N PRO A 362 -8.58 -22.28 16.40
CA PRO A 362 -9.17 -20.94 16.29
C PRO A 362 -8.95 -20.02 17.51
N ASP A 363 -8.77 -20.59 18.71
CA ASP A 363 -8.49 -19.86 19.96
C ASP A 363 -7.00 -19.55 20.17
N LYS A 364 -6.14 -19.98 19.24
CA LYS A 364 -4.69 -19.80 19.25
C LYS A 364 -4.26 -18.91 18.10
N ASP A 365 -3.49 -19.44 17.15
CA ASP A 365 -2.93 -18.65 16.05
C ASP A 365 -3.86 -18.66 14.81
N GLY A 366 -4.88 -19.52 14.79
CA GLY A 366 -5.83 -19.63 13.68
C GLY A 366 -5.19 -20.16 12.38
N GLN A 367 -5.98 -20.19 11.30
CA GLN A 367 -5.55 -20.84 10.04
C GLN A 367 -4.38 -20.14 9.35
N LEU A 368 -4.21 -18.84 9.58
CA LEU A 368 -3.13 -18.01 9.04
C LEU A 368 -1.96 -17.84 10.02
N CYS A 369 -1.93 -18.60 11.12
CA CYS A 369 -0.85 -18.58 12.11
C CYS A 369 -0.59 -17.22 12.78
N TYR A 370 -1.58 -16.33 12.77
CA TYR A 370 -1.61 -15.05 13.47
C TYR A 370 -3.00 -14.83 14.05
N LYS A 371 -3.09 -14.78 15.39
CA LYS A 371 -4.35 -14.58 16.14
C LYS A 371 -5.03 -13.26 15.79
N GLU A 372 -4.26 -12.27 15.37
CA GLU A 372 -4.71 -10.93 14.99
C GLU A 372 -5.70 -10.97 13.82
N MET A 373 -5.66 -11.99 12.97
CA MET A 373 -6.65 -12.22 11.92
C MET A 373 -8.06 -12.41 12.51
N GLY A 374 -8.18 -13.26 13.53
CA GLY A 374 -9.45 -13.45 14.23
C GLY A 374 -9.88 -12.22 15.04
N TRP A 375 -8.93 -11.43 15.54
CA TRP A 375 -9.21 -10.19 16.24
C TRP A 375 -9.77 -9.12 15.30
N MET A 376 -9.23 -9.01 14.08
CA MET A 376 -9.76 -8.11 13.06
C MET A 376 -11.18 -8.51 12.66
N GLU A 377 -11.44 -9.80 12.45
CA GLU A 377 -12.80 -10.29 12.16
C GLU A 377 -13.78 -9.97 13.29
N THR A 378 -13.34 -10.06 14.54
CA THR A 378 -14.16 -9.67 15.69
C THR A 378 -14.47 -8.17 15.69
N TYR A 379 -13.45 -7.33 15.50
CA TYR A 379 -13.58 -5.87 15.54
C TYR A 379 -14.39 -5.31 14.36
N LEU A 380 -14.04 -5.70 13.13
CA LEU A 380 -14.64 -5.16 11.92
C LEU A 380 -16.09 -5.64 11.73
N ASN A 381 -16.50 -6.74 12.35
CA ASN A 381 -17.89 -7.18 12.31
C ASN A 381 -18.82 -6.50 13.33
N LYS A 382 -18.31 -5.64 14.23
CA LYS A 382 -19.14 -4.86 15.14
C LYS A 382 -20.03 -3.89 14.35
N PRO A 383 -21.36 -3.82 14.61
CA PRO A 383 -22.28 -2.98 13.85
C PRO A 383 -21.87 -1.50 13.79
N GLU A 384 -21.40 -0.95 14.91
CA GLU A 384 -20.94 0.43 15.00
C GLU A 384 -19.68 0.71 14.17
N ILE A 385 -18.80 -0.28 14.01
CA ILE A 385 -17.60 -0.18 13.18
C ILE A 385 -17.98 -0.24 11.70
N LYS A 386 -18.86 -1.17 11.32
CA LYS A 386 -19.38 -1.24 9.94
C LYS A 386 -20.07 0.06 9.54
N ALA A 387 -20.93 0.60 10.40
CA ALA A 387 -21.64 1.84 10.13
C ALA A 387 -20.69 3.02 9.89
N GLN A 388 -19.65 3.18 10.71
CA GLN A 388 -18.65 4.24 10.53
C GLN A 388 -17.83 4.06 9.24
N LEU A 389 -17.48 2.82 8.88
CA LEU A 389 -16.74 2.53 7.66
C LEU A 389 -17.58 2.62 6.39
N GLY A 390 -18.90 2.73 6.52
CA GLY A 390 -19.83 2.66 5.41
C GLY A 390 -19.99 1.24 4.87
N ALA A 391 -19.70 0.20 5.65
CA ALA A 391 -19.90 -1.19 5.24
C ALA A 391 -21.35 -1.63 5.50
N PRO A 392 -22.05 -2.27 4.54
CA PRO A 392 -23.40 -2.78 4.78
C PRO A 392 -23.44 -3.85 5.88
N GLU A 393 -24.48 -3.83 6.72
CA GLU A 393 -24.62 -4.80 7.83
C GLU A 393 -24.63 -6.27 7.35
N SER A 394 -25.16 -6.51 6.14
CA SER A 394 -25.24 -7.82 5.50
C SER A 394 -23.89 -8.45 5.16
N ILE A 395 -22.83 -7.65 5.01
CA ILE A 395 -21.51 -8.13 4.64
C ILE A 395 -20.75 -8.56 5.88
N THR A 396 -20.42 -9.84 5.99
CA THR A 396 -19.55 -10.34 7.05
C THR A 396 -18.09 -10.20 6.62
N PHE A 397 -17.32 -9.40 7.34
CA PHE A 397 -15.89 -9.28 7.09
C PHE A 397 -15.18 -10.60 7.39
N GLN A 398 -14.28 -11.00 6.49
CA GLN A 398 -13.34 -12.11 6.67
C GLN A 398 -11.95 -11.65 6.24
N SER A 399 -10.92 -12.07 6.97
CA SER A 399 -9.53 -11.66 6.68
C SER A 399 -9.09 -12.17 5.30
N CYS A 400 -9.49 -13.39 4.95
CA CYS A 400 -9.27 -13.96 3.63
C CYS A 400 -10.47 -14.78 3.15
N ASN A 401 -10.86 -14.59 1.88
CA ASN A 401 -11.86 -15.38 1.20
C ASN A 401 -11.20 -16.54 0.44
N MET A 402 -11.30 -17.75 1.00
CA MET A 402 -10.69 -18.95 0.41
C MET A 402 -11.39 -19.45 -0.86
N GLN A 403 -12.62 -19.00 -1.15
CA GLN A 403 -13.26 -19.30 -2.43
C GLN A 403 -12.59 -18.53 -3.56
N ILE A 404 -12.30 -17.24 -3.37
CA ILE A 404 -11.52 -16.44 -4.31
C ILE A 404 -10.13 -17.05 -4.50
N ASN A 405 -9.49 -17.47 -3.40
CA ASN A 405 -8.20 -18.16 -3.45
C ASN A 405 -8.23 -19.38 -4.40
N GLN A 406 -9.23 -20.25 -4.24
CA GLN A 406 -9.41 -21.43 -5.08
C GLN A 406 -9.72 -21.05 -6.53
N ASN A 407 -10.55 -20.03 -6.76
CA ASN A 407 -10.90 -19.59 -8.11
C ASN A 407 -9.66 -19.12 -8.89
N PHE A 408 -8.76 -18.35 -8.27
CA PHE A 408 -7.49 -17.92 -8.86
C PHE A 408 -6.54 -19.09 -9.10
N LEU A 409 -6.45 -20.03 -8.16
CA LEU A 409 -5.66 -21.26 -8.32
C LEU A 409 -6.11 -22.06 -9.55
N LEU A 410 -7.42 -22.18 -9.76
CA LEU A 410 -8.02 -22.90 -10.89
C LEU A 410 -7.90 -22.17 -12.23
N GLN A 411 -7.46 -20.90 -12.24
CA GLN A 411 -7.01 -20.22 -13.46
C GLN A 411 -5.49 -20.41 -13.72
N GLY A 412 -4.74 -20.92 -12.74
CA GLY A 412 -3.29 -20.99 -12.81
C GLY A 412 -2.62 -19.62 -12.75
N ASP A 413 -3.33 -18.60 -12.25
CA ASP A 413 -2.94 -17.18 -12.28
C ASP A 413 -1.56 -16.96 -11.65
N ALA A 414 -1.30 -17.66 -10.55
CA ALA A 414 -0.06 -17.63 -9.78
C ALA A 414 1.19 -18.08 -10.55
N MET A 415 1.03 -18.80 -11.67
CA MET A 415 2.14 -19.41 -12.41
C MET A 415 2.58 -18.60 -13.63
N HIS A 416 2.06 -17.40 -13.84
CA HIS A 416 2.51 -16.49 -14.89
C HIS A 416 3.76 -15.70 -14.45
N ASN A 417 4.54 -15.23 -15.42
CA ASN A 417 5.70 -14.38 -15.13
C ASN A 417 5.23 -12.92 -15.00
N ALA A 418 4.72 -12.56 -13.82
CA ALA A 418 4.29 -11.20 -13.55
C ALA A 418 5.47 -10.21 -13.60
N GLY A 419 6.66 -10.64 -13.16
CA GLY A 419 7.89 -9.83 -13.20
C GLY A 419 8.25 -9.29 -14.59
N ALA A 420 8.02 -10.08 -15.64
CA ALA A 420 8.28 -9.65 -17.02
C ALA A 420 7.49 -8.39 -17.43
N LEU A 421 6.33 -8.15 -16.81
CA LEU A 421 5.54 -6.94 -17.06
C LEU A 421 6.27 -5.67 -16.61
N LEU A 422 7.20 -5.76 -15.64
CA LEU A 422 7.90 -4.60 -15.07
C LEU A 422 9.03 -4.06 -15.96
N ASN A 423 9.55 -4.86 -16.90
CA ASN A 423 10.77 -4.52 -17.65
C ASN A 423 10.66 -3.17 -18.39
N GLU A 424 9.59 -2.98 -19.16
CA GLU A 424 9.36 -1.74 -19.93
C GLU A 424 9.13 -0.54 -19.02
N LEU A 425 8.43 -0.74 -17.91
CA LEU A 425 8.15 0.31 -16.93
C LEU A 425 9.45 0.82 -16.29
N ILE A 426 10.33 -0.11 -15.89
CA ILE A 426 11.63 0.23 -15.33
C ILE A 426 12.47 1.04 -16.32
N ASP A 427 12.46 0.65 -17.60
CA ASP A 427 13.21 1.33 -18.64
C ASP A 427 12.66 2.74 -18.95
N SER A 428 11.35 2.97 -18.76
CA SER A 428 10.74 4.30 -18.84
C SER A 428 11.03 5.20 -17.65
N GLY A 429 11.49 4.65 -16.52
CA GLY A 429 11.89 5.40 -15.33
C GLY A 429 11.14 5.07 -14.05
N ILE A 430 10.08 4.23 -14.12
CA ILE A 430 9.37 3.75 -12.93
C ILE A 430 10.32 2.92 -12.08
N ARG A 431 10.45 3.25 -10.79
CA ARG A 431 11.36 2.53 -9.90
C ARG A 431 10.72 1.25 -9.38
N VAL A 432 11.49 0.19 -9.18
CA VAL A 432 11.05 -1.07 -8.58
C VAL A 432 11.89 -1.40 -7.36
N LEU A 433 11.22 -1.56 -6.22
CA LEU A 433 11.78 -2.09 -4.99
C LEU A 433 11.13 -3.44 -4.68
N ILE A 434 11.94 -4.49 -4.56
CA ILE A 434 11.49 -5.75 -3.97
C ILE A 434 12.13 -5.85 -2.58
N TYR A 435 11.37 -6.20 -1.56
CA TYR A 435 11.91 -6.45 -0.23
C TYR A 435 11.40 -7.78 0.32
N SER A 436 12.17 -8.41 1.20
CA SER A 436 11.75 -9.70 1.77
C SER A 436 12.41 -9.97 3.13
N GLY A 437 11.60 -10.48 4.07
CA GLY A 437 12.11 -11.04 5.31
C GLY A 437 12.80 -12.40 5.11
N GLN A 438 13.98 -12.58 5.71
CA GLN A 438 14.78 -13.80 5.54
C GLN A 438 14.16 -15.03 6.23
N ALA A 439 13.27 -14.85 7.20
CA ALA A 439 12.61 -15.93 7.94
C ALA A 439 11.31 -16.43 7.29
N ASP A 440 10.87 -15.82 6.18
CA ASP A 440 9.70 -16.26 5.42
C ASP A 440 10.00 -17.56 4.66
N MET A 441 9.17 -18.59 4.90
CA MET A 441 9.27 -19.87 4.22
C MET A 441 8.57 -19.85 2.86
N LEU A 442 7.38 -19.25 2.76
CA LEU A 442 6.52 -19.33 1.57
C LEU A 442 7.11 -18.59 0.39
N VAL A 443 7.52 -17.34 0.61
CA VAL A 443 8.05 -16.46 -0.45
C VAL A 443 9.43 -15.93 -0.05
N ASN A 444 10.34 -16.88 0.12
CA ASN A 444 11.63 -16.64 0.72
C ASN A 444 12.50 -15.59 0.01
N ALA A 445 13.38 -14.96 0.80
CA ALA A 445 14.25 -13.87 0.35
C ALA A 445 15.25 -14.26 -0.76
N ILE A 446 15.66 -15.53 -0.86
CA ILE A 446 16.54 -15.99 -1.95
C ILE A 446 15.79 -15.93 -3.27
N GLY A 447 14.56 -16.46 -3.29
CA GLY A 447 13.65 -16.38 -4.43
C GLY A 447 13.36 -14.94 -4.84
N CYS A 448 12.99 -14.09 -3.88
CA CYS A 448 12.72 -12.67 -4.15
C CYS A 448 13.95 -11.93 -4.70
N SER A 449 15.16 -12.22 -4.20
CA SER A 449 16.40 -11.64 -4.74
C SER A 449 16.63 -12.09 -6.20
N ARG A 450 16.34 -13.36 -6.52
CA ARG A 450 16.48 -13.90 -7.89
C ARG A 450 15.50 -13.25 -8.87
N VAL A 451 14.30 -12.89 -8.43
CA VAL A 451 13.37 -12.09 -9.27
C VAL A 451 14.07 -10.84 -9.76
N VAL A 452 14.73 -10.09 -8.87
CA VAL A 452 15.42 -8.84 -9.22
C VAL A 452 16.61 -9.09 -10.15
N ASP A 453 17.38 -10.17 -9.91
CA ASP A 453 18.50 -10.55 -10.78
C ASP A 453 18.04 -10.99 -12.19
N ASN A 454 16.80 -11.48 -12.34
CA ASN A 454 16.23 -11.97 -13.60
C ASN A 454 15.50 -10.90 -14.44
N LEU A 455 15.24 -9.71 -13.88
CA LEU A 455 14.59 -8.64 -14.65
C LEU A 455 15.49 -8.21 -15.82
N GLU A 456 14.91 -7.99 -17.00
CA GLU A 456 15.62 -7.67 -18.24
C GLU A 456 15.44 -6.20 -18.58
N THR A 457 16.31 -5.36 -18.04
CA THR A 457 16.22 -3.89 -18.10
C THR A 457 17.57 -3.28 -18.43
N LYS A 458 17.60 -1.99 -18.76
CA LYS A 458 18.85 -1.24 -18.92
C LYS A 458 19.70 -1.16 -17.64
N TYR A 459 19.13 -1.48 -16.48
CA TYR A 459 19.84 -1.49 -15.19
C TYR A 459 20.36 -2.87 -14.79
N SER A 460 19.96 -3.95 -15.44
CA SER A 460 20.26 -5.33 -15.01
C SER A 460 21.76 -5.61 -14.97
N ALA A 461 22.52 -5.15 -15.97
CA ALA A 461 23.98 -5.30 -15.99
C ALA A 461 24.68 -4.53 -14.85
N THR A 462 24.16 -3.36 -14.49
CA THR A 462 24.69 -2.59 -13.35
C THR A 462 24.28 -3.19 -12.02
N TYR A 463 23.07 -3.73 -11.91
CA TYR A 463 22.59 -4.43 -10.72
C TYR A 463 23.41 -5.69 -10.46
N ALA A 464 23.66 -6.52 -11.48
CA ALA A 464 24.50 -7.71 -11.36
C ALA A 464 25.91 -7.41 -10.80
N LYS A 465 26.48 -6.24 -11.12
CA LYS A 465 27.79 -5.79 -10.63
C LYS A 465 27.74 -5.07 -9.28
N ALA A 466 26.55 -4.68 -8.80
CA ALA A 466 26.40 -3.96 -7.55
C ALA A 466 26.69 -4.87 -6.35
N SER A 467 27.42 -4.34 -5.37
CA SER A 467 27.71 -5.03 -4.12
C SER A 467 26.55 -4.93 -3.15
N LYS A 468 26.30 -6.00 -2.37
CA LYS A 468 25.43 -5.92 -1.19
C LYS A 468 26.01 -4.94 -0.17
N LYS A 469 25.16 -4.07 0.37
CA LYS A 469 25.48 -3.11 1.43
C LYS A 469 24.61 -3.40 2.64
N LYS A 470 25.04 -2.97 3.84
CA LYS A 470 24.18 -3.03 5.03
C LYS A 470 22.98 -2.11 4.82
N PHE A 471 21.81 -2.54 5.30
CA PHE A 471 20.64 -1.70 5.42
C PHE A 471 20.49 -1.30 6.89
N VAL A 472 20.68 -0.01 7.18
CA VAL A 472 20.65 0.55 8.55
C VAL A 472 19.36 1.34 8.71
N ASN A 473 18.63 1.05 9.79
CA ASN A 473 17.37 1.71 10.12
C ASN A 473 17.60 3.03 10.87
N SER A 474 16.52 3.76 11.18
CA SER A 474 16.56 5.05 11.87
C SER A 474 17.11 5.00 13.31
N ASP A 475 17.24 3.81 13.90
CA ASP A 475 17.82 3.60 15.24
C ASP A 475 19.33 3.24 15.16
N ASP A 476 19.98 3.45 14.00
CA ASP A 476 21.36 3.06 13.72
C ASP A 476 21.63 1.54 13.84
N LYS A 477 20.58 0.72 13.75
CA LYS A 477 20.68 -0.75 13.79
C LYS A 477 20.63 -1.33 12.38
N VAL A 478 21.38 -2.41 12.18
CA VAL A 478 21.34 -3.16 10.92
C VAL A 478 20.06 -3.99 10.88
N SER A 479 19.10 -3.58 10.05
CA SER A 479 17.86 -4.34 9.77
C SER A 479 18.10 -5.43 8.71
N GLY A 480 19.16 -5.32 7.92
CA GLY A 480 19.58 -6.37 6.99
C GLY A 480 20.55 -5.89 5.93
N TRP A 481 20.27 -6.17 4.65
CA TRP A 481 21.12 -5.74 3.54
C TRP A 481 20.32 -5.25 2.34
N THR A 482 20.94 -4.37 1.56
CA THR A 482 20.36 -3.83 0.32
C THR A 482 21.33 -3.95 -0.85
N LYS A 483 20.78 -4.06 -2.06
CA LYS A 483 21.50 -4.03 -3.34
C LYS A 483 20.65 -3.18 -4.29
N ALA A 484 21.25 -2.24 -5.02
CA ALA A 484 20.51 -1.35 -5.89
C ALA A 484 21.32 -0.93 -7.12
N ALA A 485 20.61 -0.58 -8.19
CA ALA A 485 21.14 0.02 -9.41
C ALA A 485 20.25 1.20 -9.84
N GLY A 486 20.86 2.24 -10.42
CA GLY A 486 20.19 3.50 -10.75
C GLY A 486 20.57 4.63 -9.80
N LYS A 487 19.86 5.76 -9.90
CA LYS A 487 20.11 6.96 -9.08
C LYS A 487 19.32 6.92 -7.77
N GLY A 488 19.74 7.68 -6.77
CA GLY A 488 19.01 7.84 -5.51
C GLY A 488 18.85 6.52 -4.77
N ALA A 489 17.60 6.13 -4.51
CA ALA A 489 17.25 4.84 -3.91
C ALA A 489 17.46 3.65 -4.88
N GLY A 490 17.63 3.91 -6.17
CA GLY A 490 17.72 2.92 -7.25
C GLY A 490 16.47 2.91 -8.13
N ASN A 491 16.66 2.59 -9.41
CA ASN A 491 15.58 2.22 -10.32
C ASN A 491 15.23 0.73 -10.16
N LEU A 492 16.21 -0.07 -9.76
CA LEU A 492 16.05 -1.48 -9.41
C LEU A 492 16.73 -1.71 -8.07
N ALA A 493 15.98 -2.06 -7.04
CA ALA A 493 16.49 -2.23 -5.69
C ALA A 493 15.92 -3.47 -5.00
N PHE A 494 16.73 -4.05 -4.13
CA PHE A 494 16.34 -5.13 -3.23
C PHE A 494 16.74 -4.81 -1.78
N VAL A 495 15.88 -5.16 -0.83
CA VAL A 495 16.18 -5.13 0.61
C VAL A 495 15.81 -6.47 1.24
N ALA A 496 16.79 -7.14 1.86
CA ALA A 496 16.52 -8.29 2.71
C ALA A 496 16.50 -7.87 4.17
N PHE A 497 15.44 -8.22 4.89
CA PHE A 497 15.31 -7.99 6.32
C PHE A 497 15.79 -9.23 7.09
N ALA A 498 16.84 -9.06 7.88
CA ALA A 498 17.51 -10.17 8.55
C ALA A 498 16.61 -10.85 9.59
N ASN A 499 15.78 -10.08 10.29
CA ASN A 499 14.96 -10.57 11.42
C ASN A 499 13.45 -10.42 11.17
N ALA A 500 13.00 -10.56 9.93
CA ALA A 500 11.59 -10.52 9.58
C ALA A 500 11.15 -11.76 8.81
N GLY A 501 9.88 -12.13 8.96
CA GLY A 501 9.17 -13.14 8.18
C GLY A 501 8.45 -12.52 6.98
N HIS A 502 7.23 -12.97 6.74
CA HIS A 502 6.41 -12.61 5.57
C HIS A 502 5.91 -11.16 5.63
N MET A 503 5.35 -10.76 6.78
CA MET A 503 4.86 -9.41 7.04
C MET A 503 6.00 -8.56 7.64
N VAL A 504 6.88 -8.07 6.78
CA VAL A 504 8.05 -7.28 7.21
C VAL A 504 7.70 -6.09 8.12
N PRO A 505 6.66 -5.28 7.83
CA PRO A 505 6.31 -4.16 8.69
C PRO A 505 5.87 -4.59 10.11
N HIS A 506 5.31 -5.79 10.25
CA HIS A 506 4.97 -6.36 11.55
C HIS A 506 6.22 -6.76 12.36
N ASP A 507 7.17 -7.47 11.74
CA ASP A 507 8.34 -8.02 12.46
C ASP A 507 9.49 -7.00 12.66
N ASP A 508 9.70 -6.08 11.71
CA ASP A 508 10.69 -4.99 11.81
C ASP A 508 10.07 -3.63 11.40
N PRO A 509 9.16 -3.07 12.21
CA PRO A 509 8.45 -1.84 11.88
C PRO A 509 9.36 -0.63 11.70
N VAL A 510 10.45 -0.54 12.47
CA VAL A 510 11.44 0.55 12.38
C VAL A 510 12.18 0.49 11.04
N GLY A 511 12.66 -0.70 10.66
CA GLY A 511 13.30 -0.92 9.38
C GLY A 511 12.35 -0.69 8.20
N ALA A 512 11.11 -1.16 8.31
CA ALA A 512 10.10 -0.98 7.27
C ALA A 512 9.74 0.50 7.05
N LEU A 513 9.50 1.27 8.13
CA LEU A 513 9.24 2.71 8.02
C LEU A 513 10.47 3.46 7.47
N THR A 514 11.69 3.06 7.88
CA THR A 514 12.92 3.66 7.32
C THR A 514 13.03 3.39 5.82
N MET A 515 12.73 2.16 5.39
CA MET A 515 12.79 1.76 3.98
C MET A 515 11.82 2.57 3.13
N ILE A 516 10.53 2.64 3.52
CA ILE A 516 9.53 3.37 2.76
C ILE A 516 9.86 4.87 2.73
N THR A 517 10.29 5.46 3.85
CA THR A 517 10.66 6.88 3.92
C THR A 517 11.81 7.22 2.97
N LYS A 518 12.90 6.44 3.01
CA LYS A 518 14.04 6.63 2.09
C LYS A 518 13.62 6.42 0.63
N TRP A 519 12.81 5.39 0.36
CA TRP A 519 12.36 5.08 -0.98
C TRP A 519 11.51 6.19 -1.59
N LEU A 520 10.52 6.70 -0.84
CA LEU A 520 9.64 7.78 -1.26
C LEU A 520 10.41 9.09 -1.48
N LYS A 521 11.40 9.40 -0.63
CA LYS A 521 12.30 10.56 -0.82
C LYS A 521 13.37 10.35 -1.90
N ASN A 522 13.41 9.17 -2.51
CA ASN A 522 14.44 8.74 -3.46
C ASN A 522 15.88 8.87 -2.92
N GLU A 523 16.05 8.57 -1.63
CA GLU A 523 17.33 8.56 -0.92
C GLU A 523 17.97 7.17 -0.97
N PRO A 524 19.32 7.05 -1.00
CA PRO A 524 20.00 5.76 -0.96
C PRO A 524 19.55 4.89 0.23
N LEU A 525 19.23 3.63 -0.03
CA LEU A 525 18.75 2.69 1.00
C LEU A 525 19.86 2.29 1.99
N ALA A 526 21.12 2.24 1.53
CA ALA A 526 22.28 1.80 2.32
C ALA A 526 22.63 2.69 3.52
#